data_AF-A0A8C6P1N8-F1
#
_entry.id   AF-A0A8C6P1N8-F1
#
_cell.length_a   1.000
_cell.length_b   1.000
_cell.length_c   1.000
_cell.angle_alpha   90.00
_cell.angle_beta   90.00
_cell.angle_gamma   90.00
#
_symmetry.space_group_name_H-M   'P 1'
#
loop_
_entity.id
_entity.type
_entity.pdbx_description
1 polymer ?
#
loop_
_entity_poly.entity_id
_entity_poly.type
_entity_poly.pdbx_seq_one_letter_code
_entity_poly.pdbx_strand_id
1 'polypeptide(L)'
;MLTNRLWLSPKQKGRGEGTAPNDEPAPVVHFKEPALRAGSFATDTSLFHIFYDSVIPPHVQLQSFQPISLPYLEKTVAAMKPSGSPEDVIPPRLLKEVFPFISHNVLDILNSSLTLAEVPSAFKHAVLQPILKKPGLDPTDYSNLRPISKLPFLSKVLEKIVYEQMLTHLNDNQVMDIFQSGFRKQHSTETAHVRVFNDIFLALDSGFHVVLLLLDLSAAFDTIDHNILITRLQTWAGISGSALDWFRSYFYNRSARVMLDGCSSESQPLRWGVPQGSILGPLLFNLYILPLGAIFRRHAVSYHLYADDCQIYFSFKPTQSMQVLSDCIDNVKLWLADNFLHLNDSKTEVIVFNPHSIPAT
;
A
#
# COMPACT_ATOMS: atom_id res chain seq x y z
N MET A 1 0.18 12.94 -1.84
CA MET A 1 -0.40 11.99 -0.87
C MET A 1 0.12 12.37 0.50
N LEU A 2 -0.67 13.17 1.24
CA LEU A 2 -0.41 13.50 2.64
C LEU A 2 -0.91 12.31 3.46
N THR A 3 0.00 11.50 3.95
CA THR A 3 -0.27 10.53 5.02
C THR A 3 -0.47 11.33 6.32
N ASN A 4 -1.70 11.74 6.58
CA ASN A 4 -2.03 12.36 7.86
C ASN A 4 -2.05 11.28 8.94
N ARG A 5 -0.94 11.15 9.68
CA ARG A 5 -0.90 10.54 11.03
C ARG A 5 -1.65 11.44 12.02
N LEU A 6 -2.97 11.52 11.87
CA LEU A 6 -3.86 12.33 12.72
C LEU A 6 -5.07 11.53 13.21
N TRP A 7 -5.08 10.21 13.01
CA TRP A 7 -6.27 9.39 13.25
C TRP A 7 -6.48 8.98 14.72
N LEU A 8 -5.51 9.20 15.62
CA LEU A 8 -5.60 8.73 17.02
C LEU A 8 -4.98 9.65 18.10
N SER A 9 -4.60 10.90 17.78
CA SER A 9 -4.06 11.82 18.80
C SER A 9 -5.07 12.93 19.13
N PRO A 10 -5.62 13.01 20.36
CA PRO A 10 -6.36 14.18 20.80
C PRO A 10 -5.36 15.33 20.96
N LYS A 11 -5.23 16.20 19.96
CA LYS A 11 -4.53 17.48 20.14
C LYS A 11 -5.48 18.46 20.80
N GLN A 12 -5.34 18.63 22.11
CA GLN A 12 -5.80 19.83 22.79
C GLN A 12 -5.14 21.06 22.15
N LYS A 13 -5.96 21.94 21.57
CA LYS A 13 -5.57 23.30 21.18
C LYS A 13 -6.28 24.25 22.14
N GLY A 14 -5.52 24.87 23.03
CA GLY A 14 -6.06 25.81 24.02
C GLY A 14 -6.55 27.11 23.40
N ARG A 15 -7.79 27.50 23.73
CA ARG A 15 -8.18 28.77 24.41
C ARG A 15 -9.69 28.99 24.29
N GLY A 16 -10.32 29.31 25.43
CA GLY A 16 -11.67 29.88 25.51
C GLY A 16 -12.46 29.29 26.68
N GLU A 17 -12.60 30.06 27.77
CA GLU A 17 -13.28 29.72 29.02
C GLU A 17 -14.76 29.34 28.82
N GLY A 18 -15.22 28.32 29.55
CA GLY A 18 -16.62 27.91 29.64
C GLY A 18 -16.76 26.62 30.45
N THR A 19 -17.25 26.72 31.68
CA THR A 19 -17.40 25.64 32.67
C THR A 19 -18.51 24.63 32.30
N ALA A 20 -18.18 23.34 32.21
CA ALA A 20 -19.09 22.18 32.27
C ALA A 20 -18.26 20.91 32.67
N PRO A 21 -18.88 19.87 33.28
CA PRO A 21 -18.21 18.97 34.23
C PRO A 21 -17.24 17.96 33.60
N ASN A 22 -16.24 17.58 34.40
CA ASN A 22 -15.14 16.67 34.07
C ASN A 22 -15.61 15.24 33.78
N ASP A 23 -15.47 14.80 32.53
CA ASP A 23 -15.27 13.39 32.19
C ASP A 23 -13.76 13.16 32.01
N GLU A 24 -13.15 12.38 32.91
CA GLU A 24 -11.75 11.96 32.78
C GLU A 24 -11.57 11.03 31.57
N PRO A 25 -10.55 11.22 30.71
CA PRO A 25 -10.22 10.26 29.67
C PRO A 25 -9.62 8.98 30.27
N ALA A 26 -9.99 7.83 29.70
CA ALA A 26 -9.48 6.52 30.09
C ALA A 26 -7.93 6.47 30.06
N PRO A 27 -7.29 5.76 31.01
CA PRO A 27 -5.83 5.77 31.14
C PRO A 27 -5.15 5.04 29.99
N VAL A 28 -4.22 5.71 29.32
CA VAL A 28 -3.27 5.11 28.38
C VAL A 28 -2.16 4.46 29.20
N VAL A 29 -2.09 3.13 29.21
CA VAL A 29 -1.03 2.38 29.90
C VAL A 29 0.05 1.99 28.88
N HIS A 30 1.23 2.59 29.00
CA HIS A 30 2.41 2.19 28.25
C HIS A 30 3.11 1.02 28.95
N PHE A 31 3.07 -0.18 28.36
CA PHE A 31 3.91 -1.29 28.81
C PHE A 31 5.25 -1.25 28.07
N LYS A 32 6.37 -1.20 28.82
CA LYS A 32 7.71 -1.53 28.31
C LYS A 32 7.98 -3.00 28.59
N GLU A 33 8.19 -3.82 27.57
CA GLU A 33 8.61 -5.21 27.72
C GLU A 33 10.13 -5.34 27.95
N PRO A 34 10.61 -6.35 28.70
CA PRO A 34 12.03 -6.63 28.87
C PRO A 34 12.61 -7.40 27.67
N ALA A 35 13.89 -7.14 27.37
CA ALA A 35 14.63 -7.81 26.29
C ALA A 35 14.65 -9.34 26.45
N LEU A 36 14.03 -10.06 25.51
CA LEU A 36 14.11 -11.51 25.39
C LEU A 36 15.27 -11.91 24.47
N ARG A 37 16.16 -12.77 24.99
CA ARG A 37 17.34 -13.31 24.31
C ARG A 37 16.94 -14.24 23.16
N ALA A 38 17.64 -14.11 22.03
CA ALA A 38 17.53 -15.01 20.88
C ALA A 38 17.89 -16.45 21.24
N GLY A 39 16.88 -17.33 21.24
CA GLY A 39 17.05 -18.78 21.20
C GLY A 39 16.85 -19.26 19.77
N SER A 40 17.80 -20.04 19.24
CA SER A 40 17.75 -20.59 17.89
C SER A 40 16.62 -21.62 17.77
N PHE A 41 15.58 -21.30 17.01
CA PHE A 41 14.66 -22.31 16.47
C PHE A 41 14.88 -22.38 14.97
N ALA A 42 15.46 -23.49 14.52
CA ALA A 42 15.43 -23.87 13.11
C ALA A 42 14.00 -24.37 12.81
N THR A 43 13.17 -23.51 12.20
CA THR A 43 11.87 -23.90 11.67
C THR A 43 12.00 -24.19 10.18
N ASP A 44 11.47 -25.35 9.79
CA ASP A 44 11.43 -25.83 8.41
C ASP A 44 10.52 -24.94 7.56
N THR A 45 11.13 -24.01 6.81
CA THR A 45 10.46 -23.03 5.95
C THR A 45 9.73 -23.66 4.76
N SER A 46 9.97 -24.94 4.46
CA SER A 46 9.39 -25.64 3.31
C SER A 46 7.87 -25.85 3.44
N LEU A 47 7.36 -26.10 4.65
CA LEU A 47 5.92 -26.27 4.89
C LEU A 47 5.15 -24.94 4.89
N PHE A 48 5.80 -23.82 5.23
CA PHE A 48 5.17 -22.50 5.24
C PHE A 48 4.78 -22.04 3.83
N HIS A 49 5.65 -22.27 2.84
CA HIS A 49 5.38 -21.95 1.43
C HIS A 49 4.22 -22.78 0.84
N ILE A 50 4.06 -24.04 1.27
CA ILE A 50 3.09 -24.97 0.69
C ILE A 50 1.64 -24.61 1.07
N PHE A 51 1.39 -23.97 2.22
CA PHE A 51 0.02 -23.73 2.71
C PHE A 51 -0.59 -22.37 2.30
N TYR A 52 0.22 -21.38 1.90
CA TYR A 52 -0.30 -20.07 1.48
C TYR A 52 -0.48 -19.95 -0.04
N ASP A 53 0.20 -20.77 -0.84
CA ASP A 53 0.13 -20.72 -2.31
C ASP A 53 -0.93 -21.65 -2.92
N SER A 54 -1.71 -22.39 -2.11
CA SER A 54 -2.85 -23.21 -2.57
C SER A 54 -4.12 -22.39 -2.87
N VAL A 55 -3.97 -21.15 -3.34
CA VAL A 55 -5.08 -20.34 -3.86
C VAL A 55 -5.26 -20.69 -5.33
N ILE A 56 -6.45 -21.18 -5.67
CA ILE A 56 -6.84 -21.42 -7.06
C ILE A 56 -6.86 -20.05 -7.74
N PRO A 57 -6.07 -19.83 -8.82
CA PRO A 57 -6.13 -18.58 -9.56
C PRO A 57 -7.57 -18.26 -9.98
N PRO A 58 -7.95 -16.99 -10.13
CA PRO A 58 -9.25 -16.63 -10.66
C PRO A 58 -9.58 -17.44 -11.90
N HIS A 59 -10.83 -17.92 -12.01
CA HIS A 59 -11.27 -18.75 -13.14
C HIS A 59 -11.08 -18.06 -14.48
N VAL A 60 -11.16 -16.72 -14.52
CA VAL A 60 -10.85 -15.90 -15.68
C VAL A 60 -9.47 -15.28 -15.50
N GLN A 61 -8.62 -15.42 -16.50
CA GLN A 61 -7.28 -14.83 -16.50
C GLN A 61 -7.20 -13.64 -17.46
N LEU A 62 -6.49 -12.59 -17.03
CA LEU A 62 -6.09 -11.50 -17.92
C LEU A 62 -4.83 -11.92 -18.68
N GLN A 63 -5.01 -12.41 -19.91
CA GLN A 63 -3.90 -12.91 -20.74
C GLN A 63 -3.20 -11.81 -21.54
N SER A 64 -3.88 -10.72 -21.87
CA SER A 64 -3.33 -9.63 -22.69
C SER A 64 -4.03 -8.30 -22.39
N PHE A 65 -3.28 -7.20 -22.54
CA PHE A 65 -3.87 -5.87 -22.52
C PHE A 65 -4.45 -5.50 -23.89
N GLN A 66 -5.60 -4.85 -23.88
CA GLN A 66 -6.29 -4.44 -25.10
C GLN A 66 -5.77 -3.09 -25.60
N PRO A 67 -5.53 -2.94 -26.91
CA PRO A 67 -5.28 -1.65 -27.53
C PRO A 67 -6.41 -0.65 -27.26
N ILE A 68 -6.07 0.62 -27.21
CA ILE A 68 -7.02 1.71 -26.99
C ILE A 68 -7.30 2.49 -28.28
N SER A 69 -8.40 3.24 -28.27
CA SER A 69 -8.77 4.15 -29.35
C SER A 69 -8.22 5.56 -29.11
N LEU A 70 -8.05 6.33 -30.19
CA LEU A 70 -7.62 7.73 -30.11
C LEU A 70 -8.52 8.59 -29.21
N PRO A 71 -9.86 8.53 -29.30
CA PRO A 71 -10.73 9.33 -28.42
C PRO A 71 -10.57 8.97 -26.94
N TYR A 72 -10.31 7.69 -26.64
CA TYR A 72 -10.03 7.26 -25.27
C TYR A 72 -8.70 7.84 -24.77
N LEU A 73 -7.66 7.82 -25.61
CA LEU A 73 -6.36 8.39 -25.29
C LEU A 73 -6.46 9.90 -25.01
N GLU A 74 -7.10 10.66 -25.90
CA GLU A 74 -7.28 12.10 -25.77
C GLU A 74 -8.02 12.46 -24.48
N LYS A 75 -9.12 11.74 -24.18
CA LYS A 75 -9.86 11.89 -22.92
C LYS A 75 -8.97 11.61 -21.69
N THR A 76 -8.14 10.57 -21.77
CA THR A 76 -7.25 10.16 -20.67
C THR A 76 -6.20 11.25 -20.40
N VAL A 77 -5.54 11.74 -21.45
CA VAL A 77 -4.53 12.79 -21.35
C VAL A 77 -5.15 14.10 -20.86
N ALA A 78 -6.33 14.48 -21.36
CA ALA A 78 -7.05 15.67 -20.93
C ALA A 78 -7.39 15.62 -19.43
N ALA A 79 -7.83 14.48 -18.91
CA ALA A 79 -8.19 14.30 -17.50
C ALA A 79 -6.98 14.25 -16.54
N MET A 80 -5.80 13.83 -17.02
CA MET A 80 -4.62 13.70 -16.19
C MET A 80 -4.04 15.05 -15.77
N LYS A 81 -3.59 15.16 -14.51
CA LYS A 81 -2.84 16.33 -14.03
C LYS A 81 -1.52 16.43 -14.79
N PRO A 82 -1.09 17.64 -15.20
CA PRO A 82 0.18 17.85 -15.90
C PRO A 82 1.36 17.75 -14.93
N SER A 83 1.64 16.54 -14.47
CA SER A 83 2.76 16.17 -13.61
C SER A 83 3.66 15.24 -14.40
N GLY A 84 4.96 15.49 -14.44
CA GLY A 84 5.92 14.78 -15.29
C GLY A 84 7.28 14.64 -14.61
N SER A 85 8.25 14.15 -15.36
CA SER A 85 9.66 14.18 -14.96
C SER A 85 10.23 15.58 -15.23
N PRO A 86 11.16 16.10 -14.40
CA PRO A 86 11.99 17.25 -14.78
C PRO A 86 12.77 17.02 -16.08
N GLU A 87 13.00 15.76 -16.45
CA GLU A 87 13.70 15.34 -17.67
C GLU A 87 12.75 15.06 -18.86
N ASP A 88 11.45 15.37 -18.74
CA ASP A 88 10.53 15.30 -19.90
C ASP A 88 10.96 16.33 -20.95
N VAL A 89 11.11 15.88 -22.21
CA VAL A 89 11.52 16.74 -23.35
C VAL A 89 10.58 17.93 -23.53
N ILE A 90 9.27 17.70 -23.32
CA ILE A 90 8.24 18.72 -23.38
C ILE A 90 7.56 18.76 -22.01
N PRO A 91 7.50 19.92 -21.33
CA PRO A 91 6.77 20.04 -20.07
C PRO A 91 5.33 19.54 -20.22
N PRO A 92 4.78 18.80 -19.25
CA PRO A 92 3.46 18.16 -19.39
C PRO A 92 2.31 19.12 -19.73
N ARG A 93 2.39 20.38 -19.30
CA ARG A 93 1.40 21.41 -19.66
C ARG A 93 1.42 21.69 -21.17
N LEU A 94 2.60 21.95 -21.71
CA LEU A 94 2.79 22.21 -23.14
C LEU A 94 2.49 20.96 -23.97
N LEU A 95 2.88 19.78 -23.49
CA LEU A 95 2.56 18.50 -24.15
C LEU A 95 1.05 18.33 -24.31
N LYS A 96 0.26 18.69 -23.30
CA LYS A 96 -1.21 18.63 -23.38
C LYS A 96 -1.79 19.62 -24.40
N GLU A 97 -1.19 20.79 -24.56
CA GLU A 97 -1.62 21.79 -25.54
C GLU A 97 -1.33 21.35 -26.98
N VAL A 98 -0.17 20.73 -27.21
CA VAL A 98 0.21 20.22 -28.54
C VAL A 98 -0.25 18.79 -28.80
N PHE A 99 -0.90 18.15 -27.82
CA PHE A 99 -1.31 16.75 -27.88
C PHE A 99 -2.11 16.38 -29.14
N PRO A 100 -3.08 17.21 -29.61
CA PRO A 100 -3.84 16.89 -30.83
C PRO A 100 -2.98 16.67 -32.08
N PHE A 101 -1.78 17.26 -32.14
CA PHE A 101 -0.87 17.11 -33.28
C PHE A 101 0.02 15.86 -33.21
N ILE A 102 0.19 15.29 -32.02
CA ILE A 102 1.06 14.13 -31.77
C ILE A 102 0.29 12.90 -31.28
N SER A 103 -1.03 13.00 -31.12
CA SER A 103 -1.87 12.00 -30.46
C SER A 103 -1.83 10.65 -31.17
N HIS A 104 -1.78 10.63 -32.50
CA HIS A 104 -1.62 9.41 -33.30
C HIS A 104 -0.30 8.70 -33.03
N ASN A 105 0.82 9.43 -33.05
CA ASN A 105 2.14 8.84 -32.79
C ASN A 105 2.23 8.29 -31.36
N VAL A 106 1.66 9.02 -30.39
CA VAL A 106 1.58 8.55 -29.00
C VAL A 106 0.69 7.31 -28.91
N LEU A 107 -0.44 7.27 -29.61
CA LEU A 107 -1.32 6.10 -29.67
C LEU A 107 -0.58 4.86 -30.16
N ASP A 108 0.18 4.99 -31.25
CA ASP A 108 0.94 3.88 -31.83
C ASP A 108 1.99 3.35 -30.86
N ILE A 109 2.72 4.24 -30.17
CA ILE A 109 3.70 3.85 -29.14
C ILE A 109 3.02 3.09 -27.99
N LEU A 110 1.91 3.61 -27.48
CA LEU A 110 1.21 3.01 -26.35
C LEU A 110 0.57 1.68 -26.74
N ASN A 111 -0.10 1.59 -27.88
CA ASN A 111 -0.69 0.35 -28.36
C ASN A 111 0.37 -0.70 -28.70
N SER A 112 1.51 -0.31 -29.28
CA SER A 112 2.64 -1.21 -29.50
C SER A 112 3.17 -1.78 -28.19
N SER A 113 3.26 -0.97 -27.14
CA SER A 113 3.65 -1.44 -25.81
C SER A 113 2.69 -2.50 -25.25
N LEU A 114 1.38 -2.28 -25.40
CA LEU A 114 0.35 -3.21 -24.94
C LEU A 114 0.35 -4.52 -25.74
N THR A 115 0.50 -4.46 -27.07
CA THR A 115 0.45 -5.65 -27.94
C THR A 115 1.73 -6.46 -27.91
N LEU A 116 2.89 -5.81 -27.83
CA LEU A 116 4.21 -6.46 -27.78
C LEU A 116 4.63 -6.86 -26.37
N ALA A 117 3.83 -6.52 -25.35
CA ALA A 117 4.16 -6.74 -23.94
C ALA A 117 5.48 -6.08 -23.51
N GLU A 118 5.83 -4.95 -24.11
CA GLU A 118 7.09 -4.26 -23.85
C GLU A 118 6.88 -2.80 -23.48
N VAL A 119 7.45 -2.39 -22.35
CA VAL A 119 7.44 -1.02 -21.87
C VAL A 119 8.63 -0.31 -22.50
N PRO A 120 8.46 0.86 -23.14
CA PRO A 120 9.57 1.61 -23.71
C PRO A 120 10.66 1.92 -22.68
N SER A 121 11.93 1.78 -23.05
CA SER A 121 13.07 2.06 -22.15
C SER A 121 13.03 3.50 -21.60
N ALA A 122 12.60 4.47 -22.41
CA ALA A 122 12.41 5.86 -22.01
C ALA A 122 11.38 6.04 -20.87
N PHE A 123 10.49 5.07 -20.64
CA PHE A 123 9.49 5.10 -19.57
C PHE A 123 9.98 4.43 -18.27
N LYS A 124 11.16 3.80 -18.31
CA LYS A 124 11.74 3.04 -17.19
C LYS A 124 12.74 3.82 -16.36
N HIS A 125 12.89 5.12 -16.61
CA HIS A 125 13.72 6.02 -15.81
C HIS A 125 12.87 6.91 -14.89
N ALA A 126 13.30 7.10 -13.65
CA ALA A 126 12.66 7.99 -12.69
C ALA A 126 13.64 9.02 -12.12
N VAL A 127 13.19 10.26 -11.96
CA VAL A 127 13.92 11.26 -11.17
C VAL A 127 13.38 11.24 -9.74
N LEU A 128 14.21 10.84 -8.79
CA LEU A 128 13.89 10.84 -7.36
C LEU A 128 14.09 12.24 -6.80
N GLN A 129 13.00 12.83 -6.31
CA GLN A 129 13.01 14.11 -5.63
C GLN A 129 12.66 13.91 -4.15
N PRO A 130 13.65 13.95 -3.24
CA PRO A 130 13.40 13.81 -1.82
C PRO A 130 12.51 14.95 -1.30
N ILE A 131 11.48 14.61 -0.52
CA ILE A 131 10.65 15.60 0.18
C ILE A 131 10.58 15.28 1.68
N LEU A 132 10.52 16.31 2.52
CA LEU A 132 10.32 16.11 3.96
C LEU A 132 8.97 15.45 4.26
N LYS A 133 8.99 14.42 5.11
CA LYS A 133 7.79 13.69 5.58
C LYS A 133 6.82 14.61 6.31
N LYS A 134 7.33 15.57 7.09
CA LYS A 134 6.56 16.58 7.82
C LYS A 134 7.31 17.92 7.80
N PRO A 135 6.58 19.06 7.81
CA PRO A 135 7.20 20.37 7.99
C PRO A 135 7.97 20.44 9.31
N GLY A 136 9.14 21.08 9.31
CA GLY A 136 9.97 21.31 10.50
C GLY A 136 10.86 20.14 10.93
N LEU A 137 10.87 19.02 10.20
CA LEU A 137 11.86 17.96 10.41
C LEU A 137 13.22 18.37 9.84
N ASP A 138 14.28 17.80 10.41
CA ASP A 138 15.65 18.00 9.96
C ASP A 138 15.85 17.39 8.55
N PRO A 139 16.20 18.20 7.53
CA PRO A 139 16.45 17.73 6.17
C PRO A 139 17.78 16.97 6.01
N THR A 140 18.67 17.03 6.98
CA THR A 140 19.95 16.28 6.97
C THR A 140 19.78 14.83 7.44
N ASP A 141 18.71 14.54 8.18
CA ASP A 141 18.32 13.18 8.52
C ASP A 141 17.49 12.56 7.38
N TYR A 142 18.13 11.68 6.60
CA TYR A 142 17.51 11.03 5.45
C TYR A 142 16.29 10.16 5.82
N SER A 143 16.16 9.73 7.08
CA SER A 143 14.97 9.02 7.54
C SER A 143 13.73 9.91 7.55
N ASN A 144 13.90 11.24 7.52
CA ASN A 144 12.81 12.22 7.41
C ASN A 144 12.40 12.51 5.97
N LEU A 145 13.07 11.94 4.97
CA LEU A 145 12.77 12.18 3.56
C LEU A 145 11.93 11.06 2.94
N ARG A 146 11.12 11.42 1.95
CA ARG A 146 10.43 10.49 1.04
C ARG A 146 11.01 10.58 -0.36
N PRO A 147 11.44 9.47 -0.96
CA PRO A 147 11.97 9.47 -2.32
C PRO A 147 10.82 9.47 -3.34
N ILE A 148 10.30 10.67 -3.69
CA ILE A 148 9.21 10.75 -4.67
C ILE A 148 9.74 10.56 -6.08
N SER A 149 9.25 9.53 -6.76
CA SER A 149 9.58 9.25 -8.15
C SER A 149 8.78 10.16 -9.10
N LYS A 150 9.49 11.08 -9.77
CA LYS A 150 8.97 11.84 -10.90
C LYS A 150 9.16 11.01 -12.17
N LEU A 151 8.08 10.37 -12.60
CA LEU A 151 8.05 9.57 -13.83
C LEU A 151 7.68 10.44 -15.04
N PRO A 152 8.17 10.06 -16.25
CA PRO A 152 7.77 10.70 -17.49
C PRO A 152 6.26 10.77 -17.64
N PHE A 153 5.75 11.88 -18.19
CA PHE A 153 4.30 12.05 -18.32
C PHE A 153 3.65 10.94 -19.17
N LEU A 154 4.22 10.62 -20.33
CA LEU A 154 3.72 9.56 -21.20
C LEU A 154 3.81 8.16 -20.56
N SER A 155 4.83 7.92 -19.72
CA SER A 155 4.89 6.69 -18.90
C SER A 155 3.68 6.58 -17.99
N LYS A 156 3.27 7.69 -17.35
CA LYS A 156 2.08 7.68 -16.49
C LYS A 156 0.78 7.52 -17.28
N VAL A 157 0.72 8.01 -18.51
CA VAL A 157 -0.42 7.76 -19.40
C VAL A 157 -0.53 6.26 -19.69
N LEU A 158 0.57 5.61 -20.04
CA LEU A 158 0.63 4.16 -20.25
C LEU A 158 0.19 3.40 -18.98
N GLU A 159 0.76 3.75 -17.82
CA GLU A 159 0.40 3.14 -16.55
C GLU A 159 -1.09 3.32 -16.23
N LYS A 160 -1.68 4.48 -16.56
CA LYS A 160 -3.11 4.73 -16.36
C LYS A 160 -3.99 3.82 -17.20
N ILE A 161 -3.60 3.58 -18.45
CA ILE A 161 -4.31 2.68 -19.37
C ILE A 161 -4.29 1.25 -18.82
N VAL A 162 -3.09 0.76 -18.44
CA VAL A 162 -2.91 -0.56 -17.84
C VAL A 162 -3.66 -0.68 -16.52
N TYR A 163 -3.60 0.35 -15.67
CA TYR A 163 -4.28 0.39 -14.39
C TYR A 163 -5.80 0.23 -14.53
N GLU A 164 -6.45 0.91 -15.48
CA GLU A 164 -7.90 0.76 -15.64
C GLU A 164 -8.29 -0.64 -16.13
N GLN A 165 -7.52 -1.24 -17.06
CA GLN A 165 -7.77 -2.62 -17.50
C GLN A 165 -7.56 -3.63 -16.37
N MET A 166 -6.49 -3.47 -15.59
CA MET A 166 -6.23 -4.26 -14.38
C MET A 166 -7.37 -4.12 -13.38
N LEU A 167 -7.80 -2.90 -13.08
CA LEU A 167 -8.82 -2.64 -12.08
C LEU A 167 -10.16 -3.26 -12.48
N THR A 168 -10.55 -3.21 -13.76
CA THR A 168 -11.73 -3.90 -14.28
C THR A 168 -11.63 -5.40 -14.02
N HIS A 169 -10.53 -6.03 -14.45
CA HIS A 169 -10.30 -7.47 -14.23
C HIS A 169 -10.37 -7.87 -12.76
N LEU A 170 -9.70 -7.12 -11.88
CA LEU A 170 -9.66 -7.40 -10.44
C LEU A 170 -11.03 -7.26 -9.76
N ASN A 171 -11.84 -6.29 -10.21
CA ASN A 171 -13.19 -6.08 -9.67
C ASN A 171 -14.16 -7.16 -10.17
N ASP A 172 -14.13 -7.47 -11.46
CA ASP A 172 -15.00 -8.48 -12.08
C ASP A 172 -14.77 -9.88 -11.47
N ASN A 173 -13.53 -10.15 -11.03
CA ASN A 173 -13.14 -11.40 -10.39
C ASN A 173 -13.06 -11.33 -8.86
N GLN A 174 -13.48 -10.22 -8.23
CA GLN A 174 -13.50 -10.03 -6.78
C GLN A 174 -12.16 -10.36 -6.07
N VAL A 175 -11.04 -10.03 -6.72
CA VAL A 175 -9.68 -10.40 -6.24
C VAL A 175 -9.27 -9.58 -5.01
N MET A 176 -9.70 -8.32 -4.95
CA MET A 176 -9.25 -7.39 -3.91
C MET A 176 -9.83 -7.75 -2.53
N ASP A 177 -8.99 -7.75 -1.50
CA ASP A 177 -9.45 -7.99 -0.13
C ASP A 177 -10.51 -6.97 0.29
N ILE A 178 -11.65 -7.44 0.79
CA ILE A 178 -12.78 -6.58 1.19
C ILE A 178 -12.43 -5.63 2.34
N PHE A 179 -11.44 -5.98 3.18
CA PHE A 179 -10.96 -5.18 4.30
C PHE A 179 -9.72 -4.35 3.96
N GLN A 180 -9.30 -4.30 2.69
CA GLN A 180 -8.34 -3.30 2.21
C GLN A 180 -9.09 -2.08 1.68
N SER A 181 -8.86 -0.91 2.27
CA SER A 181 -9.47 0.36 1.88
C SER A 181 -8.50 1.37 1.26
N GLY A 182 -7.19 1.17 1.41
CA GLY A 182 -6.17 2.02 0.81
C GLY A 182 -6.20 1.93 -0.71
N PHE A 183 -6.10 3.08 -1.37
CA PHE A 183 -6.00 3.21 -2.83
C PHE A 183 -7.15 2.57 -3.64
N ARG A 184 -8.33 2.42 -3.04
CA ARG A 184 -9.52 1.92 -3.73
C ARG A 184 -10.52 3.04 -4.00
N LYS A 185 -11.15 2.99 -5.18
CA LYS A 185 -12.28 3.87 -5.51
C LYS A 185 -13.41 3.59 -4.51
N GLN A 186 -14.09 4.64 -4.03
CA GLN A 186 -15.20 4.57 -3.07
C GLN A 186 -14.83 4.09 -1.65
N HIS A 187 -13.54 3.96 -1.34
CA HIS A 187 -13.06 3.77 0.02
C HIS A 187 -12.36 5.05 0.51
N SER A 188 -12.42 5.30 1.82
CA SER A 188 -11.74 6.41 2.47
C SER A 188 -11.23 6.02 3.85
N THR A 189 -10.40 6.88 4.43
CA THR A 189 -9.93 6.74 5.81
C THR A 189 -11.09 6.73 6.80
N GLU A 190 -12.14 7.54 6.54
CA GLU A 190 -13.35 7.61 7.36
C GLU A 190 -14.12 6.29 7.30
N THR A 191 -14.32 5.72 6.11
CA THR A 191 -15.03 4.43 5.99
C THR A 191 -14.31 3.29 6.71
N ALA A 192 -12.97 3.26 6.63
CA ALA A 192 -12.15 2.28 7.35
C ALA A 192 -12.25 2.46 8.87
N HIS A 193 -12.16 3.71 9.33
CA HIS A 193 -12.24 4.04 10.74
C HIS A 193 -13.62 3.70 11.34
N VAL A 194 -14.71 4.09 10.65
CA VAL A 194 -16.08 3.77 11.07
C VAL A 194 -16.27 2.26 11.19
N ARG A 195 -15.74 1.48 10.24
CA ARG A 195 -15.82 0.01 10.28
C ARG A 195 -15.15 -0.55 11.54
N VAL A 196 -13.89 -0.18 11.79
CA VAL A 196 -13.12 -0.68 12.94
C VAL A 196 -13.79 -0.29 14.25
N PHE A 197 -14.16 0.98 14.42
CA PHE A 197 -14.78 1.46 15.66
C PHE A 197 -16.17 0.88 15.90
N ASN A 198 -16.98 0.70 14.85
CA ASN A 198 -18.26 0.02 14.99
C ASN A 198 -18.08 -1.41 15.52
N ASP A 199 -17.14 -2.18 14.97
CA ASP A 199 -16.87 -3.54 15.43
C ASP A 199 -16.35 -3.56 16.88
N ILE A 200 -15.51 -2.60 17.26
CA ILE A 200 -15.04 -2.42 18.64
C ILE A 200 -16.24 -2.13 19.56
N PHE A 201 -17.06 -1.13 19.26
CA PHE A 201 -18.20 -0.75 20.11
C PHE A 201 -19.21 -1.89 20.29
N LEU A 202 -19.53 -2.62 19.22
CA LEU A 202 -20.42 -3.79 19.31
C LEU A 202 -19.85 -4.88 20.24
N ALA A 203 -18.54 -5.08 20.25
CA ALA A 203 -17.89 -6.02 21.17
C ALA A 203 -17.93 -5.52 22.63
N LEU A 204 -17.69 -4.23 22.86
CA LEU A 204 -17.78 -3.60 24.18
C LEU A 204 -19.21 -3.68 24.75
N ASP A 205 -20.23 -3.38 23.94
CA ASP A 205 -21.65 -3.47 24.31
C ASP A 205 -22.05 -4.91 24.65
N SER A 206 -21.37 -5.89 24.04
CA SER A 206 -21.54 -7.32 24.33
C SER A 206 -20.73 -7.80 25.55
N GLY A 207 -20.08 -6.89 26.28
CA GLY A 207 -19.31 -7.18 27.49
C GLY A 207 -17.93 -7.81 27.24
N PHE A 208 -17.39 -7.70 26.03
CA PHE A 208 -16.02 -8.11 25.71
C PHE A 208 -15.04 -6.94 25.86
N HIS A 209 -13.78 -7.26 26.14
CA HIS A 209 -12.66 -6.34 25.96
C HIS A 209 -12.15 -6.45 24.53
N VAL A 210 -11.48 -5.42 24.03
CA VAL A 210 -10.88 -5.44 22.69
C VAL A 210 -9.44 -4.95 22.74
N VAL A 211 -8.51 -5.73 22.17
CA VAL A 211 -7.17 -5.24 21.85
C VAL A 211 -7.16 -4.78 20.40
N LEU A 212 -6.67 -3.57 20.15
CA LEU A 212 -6.38 -3.03 18.82
C LEU A 212 -4.86 -2.87 18.68
N LEU A 213 -4.27 -3.56 17.71
CA LEU A 213 -2.88 -3.40 17.29
C LEU A 213 -2.82 -2.60 15.99
N LEU A 214 -1.89 -1.66 15.95
CA LEU A 214 -1.64 -0.79 14.81
C LEU A 214 -0.23 -1.07 14.30
N LEU A 215 -0.12 -1.90 13.27
CA LEU A 215 1.16 -2.30 12.69
C LEU A 215 1.60 -1.26 11.63
N ASP A 216 2.87 -0.85 11.71
CA ASP A 216 3.51 0.09 10.77
C ASP A 216 4.61 -0.62 9.98
N LEU A 217 4.58 -0.55 8.65
CA LEU A 217 5.63 -1.11 7.81
C LEU A 217 6.69 -0.06 7.46
N SER A 218 7.96 -0.45 7.53
CA SER A 218 9.08 0.43 7.20
C SER A 218 9.33 0.43 5.70
N ALA A 219 9.22 1.63 5.09
CA ALA A 219 9.55 1.85 3.67
C ALA A 219 8.88 0.84 2.71
N ALA A 220 7.61 0.49 2.98
CA ALA A 220 6.93 -0.65 2.38
C ALA A 220 6.90 -0.63 0.83
N PHE A 221 6.77 0.56 0.23
CA PHE A 221 6.82 0.72 -1.23
C PHE A 221 8.20 0.49 -1.82
N ASP A 222 9.26 0.75 -1.06
CA ASP A 222 10.64 0.67 -1.50
C ASP A 222 11.23 -0.73 -1.31
N THR A 223 10.55 -1.64 -0.61
CA THR A 223 11.07 -2.99 -0.30
C THR A 223 10.45 -4.12 -1.13
N ILE A 224 9.56 -3.79 -2.07
CA ILE A 224 8.82 -4.78 -2.86
C ILE A 224 9.76 -5.58 -3.77
N ASP A 225 9.84 -6.89 -3.57
CA ASP A 225 10.56 -7.78 -4.47
C ASP A 225 9.77 -7.99 -5.77
N HIS A 226 10.42 -7.80 -6.91
CA HIS A 226 9.76 -7.88 -8.22
C HIS A 226 9.37 -9.31 -8.59
N ASN A 227 10.14 -10.32 -8.18
CA ASN A 227 9.81 -11.71 -8.50
C ASN A 227 8.62 -12.19 -7.70
N ILE A 228 8.57 -11.89 -6.39
CA ILE A 228 7.41 -12.16 -5.55
C ILE A 228 6.18 -11.45 -6.11
N LEU A 229 6.29 -10.17 -6.46
CA LEU A 229 5.17 -9.43 -7.03
C LEU A 229 4.67 -10.06 -8.35
N ILE A 230 5.57 -10.44 -9.26
CA ILE A 230 5.21 -11.12 -10.52
C ILE A 230 4.50 -12.45 -10.24
N THR A 231 5.00 -13.24 -9.29
CA THR A 231 4.33 -14.48 -8.86
C THR A 231 2.94 -14.18 -8.29
N ARG A 232 2.77 -13.13 -7.46
CA ARG A 232 1.46 -12.74 -6.92
C ARG A 232 0.49 -12.30 -8.01
N LEU A 233 0.96 -11.55 -9.01
CA LEU A 233 0.15 -11.20 -10.17
C LEU A 233 -0.35 -12.44 -10.91
N GLN A 234 0.51 -13.46 -11.04
CA GLN A 234 0.15 -14.71 -11.70
C GLN A 234 -0.81 -15.56 -10.89
N THR A 235 -0.49 -15.84 -9.62
CA THR A 235 -1.21 -16.85 -8.83
C THR A 235 -2.42 -16.30 -8.10
N TRP A 236 -2.39 -15.05 -7.65
CA TRP A 236 -3.49 -14.44 -6.88
C TRP A 236 -4.37 -13.53 -7.74
N ALA A 237 -3.78 -12.74 -8.64
CA ALA A 237 -4.53 -11.81 -9.47
C ALA A 237 -5.01 -12.39 -10.81
N GLY A 238 -4.57 -13.61 -11.17
CA GLY A 238 -4.96 -14.26 -12.41
C GLY A 238 -4.44 -13.54 -13.66
N ILE A 239 -3.25 -12.93 -13.58
CA ILE A 239 -2.61 -12.27 -14.72
C ILE A 239 -1.65 -13.25 -15.38
N SER A 240 -1.80 -13.47 -16.69
CA SER A 240 -0.98 -14.43 -17.42
C SER A 240 -0.65 -13.92 -18.82
N GLY A 241 0.02 -14.75 -19.63
CA GLY A 241 0.36 -14.41 -21.01
C GLY A 241 1.12 -13.09 -21.16
N SER A 242 0.80 -12.36 -22.24
CA SER A 242 1.44 -11.11 -22.59
C SER A 242 1.17 -9.98 -21.58
N ALA A 243 0.07 -10.03 -20.83
CA ALA A 243 -0.18 -9.08 -19.75
C ALA A 243 0.84 -9.25 -18.60
N LEU A 244 1.18 -10.49 -18.24
CA LEU A 244 2.21 -10.76 -17.22
C LEU A 244 3.60 -10.39 -17.73
N ASP A 245 3.90 -10.68 -19.00
CA ASP A 245 5.17 -10.28 -19.64
C ASP A 245 5.34 -8.76 -19.70
N TRP A 246 4.25 -8.02 -19.89
CA TRP A 246 4.29 -6.56 -19.81
C TRP A 246 4.75 -6.07 -18.43
N PHE A 247 4.30 -6.70 -17.33
CA PHE A 247 4.78 -6.38 -15.99
C PHE A 247 6.25 -6.79 -15.78
N ARG A 248 6.68 -7.94 -16.32
CA ARG A 248 8.10 -8.32 -16.31
C ARG A 248 8.94 -7.25 -16.99
N SER A 249 8.52 -6.77 -18.15
CA SER A 249 9.15 -5.65 -18.84
C SER A 249 9.08 -4.36 -18.02
N TYR A 250 7.94 -4.05 -17.39
CA TYR A 250 7.76 -2.83 -16.58
C TYR A 250 8.82 -2.70 -15.47
N PHE A 251 9.18 -3.82 -14.84
CA PHE A 251 10.19 -3.90 -13.78
C PHE A 251 11.62 -4.12 -14.28
N TYR A 252 11.80 -4.74 -15.44
CA TYR A 252 13.12 -5.04 -16.00
C TYR A 252 13.90 -3.78 -16.39
N ASN A 253 15.18 -3.70 -16.00
CA ASN A 253 16.11 -2.60 -16.33
C ASN A 253 15.57 -1.19 -16.00
N ARG A 254 14.79 -1.07 -14.92
CA ARG A 254 14.45 0.24 -14.38
C ARG A 254 15.65 0.91 -13.75
N SER A 255 15.70 2.23 -13.86
CA SER A 255 16.74 3.04 -13.23
C SER A 255 16.15 4.32 -12.64
N ALA A 256 16.89 4.92 -11.73
CA ALA A 256 16.58 6.23 -11.21
C ALA A 256 17.82 7.00 -10.81
N ARG A 257 17.69 8.31 -10.73
CA ARG A 257 18.72 9.21 -10.19
C ARG A 257 18.10 10.16 -9.19
N VAL A 258 18.87 10.59 -8.20
CA VAL A 258 18.45 11.60 -7.24
C VAL A 258 18.73 12.99 -7.81
N MET A 259 17.75 13.88 -7.73
CA MET A 259 17.90 15.29 -8.07
C MET A 259 17.52 16.15 -6.87
N LEU A 260 18.46 16.98 -6.41
CA LEU A 260 18.31 17.86 -5.26
C LEU A 260 18.97 19.20 -5.59
N ASP A 261 18.22 20.30 -5.46
CA ASP A 261 18.73 21.68 -5.62
C ASP A 261 19.60 21.90 -6.87
N GLY A 262 19.15 21.37 -8.01
CA GLY A 262 19.84 21.49 -9.31
C GLY A 262 21.05 20.56 -9.48
N CYS A 263 21.46 19.84 -8.44
CA CYS A 263 22.45 18.78 -8.50
C CYS A 263 21.79 17.44 -8.84
N SER A 264 22.55 16.55 -9.48
CA SER A 264 22.04 15.24 -9.88
C SER A 264 23.07 14.14 -9.65
N SER A 265 22.62 13.01 -9.10
CA SER A 265 23.46 11.83 -8.93
C SER A 265 23.66 11.10 -10.24
N GLU A 266 24.58 10.13 -10.26
CA GLU A 266 24.59 9.09 -11.29
C GLU A 266 23.28 8.30 -11.27
N SER A 267 22.94 7.73 -12.43
CA SER A 267 21.80 6.82 -12.57
C SER A 267 22.12 5.47 -11.94
N GLN A 268 21.20 4.96 -11.13
CA GLN A 268 21.33 3.68 -10.43
C GLN A 268 20.17 2.75 -10.80
N PRO A 269 20.41 1.42 -10.91
CA PRO A 269 19.35 0.46 -11.18
C PRO A 269 18.38 0.37 -10.00
N LEU A 270 17.07 0.33 -10.29
CA LEU A 270 16.01 0.09 -9.31
C LEU A 270 15.61 -1.39 -9.33
N ARG A 271 16.23 -2.18 -8.46
CA ARG A 271 16.06 -3.64 -8.40
C ARG A 271 14.88 -4.09 -7.54
N TRP A 272 14.33 -3.20 -6.74
CA TRP A 272 13.24 -3.46 -5.80
C TRP A 272 12.36 -2.21 -5.66
N GLY A 273 11.22 -2.40 -5.04
CA GLY A 273 10.22 -1.37 -4.80
C GLY A 273 9.35 -1.10 -6.03
N VAL A 274 8.28 -0.37 -5.78
CA VAL A 274 7.43 0.22 -6.82
C VAL A 274 7.55 1.75 -6.72
N PRO A 275 7.60 2.50 -7.84
CA PRO A 275 7.93 3.93 -7.78
C PRO A 275 6.89 4.74 -6.97
N GLN A 276 7.32 5.47 -5.94
CA GLN A 276 6.45 6.33 -5.14
C GLN A 276 6.02 7.56 -5.94
N GLY A 277 4.87 7.47 -6.59
CA GLY A 277 4.38 8.49 -7.55
C GLY A 277 3.96 7.90 -8.90
N SER A 278 4.16 6.59 -9.09
CA SER A 278 3.51 5.82 -10.18
C SER A 278 2.00 5.72 -9.97
N ILE A 279 1.28 5.48 -11.07
CA ILE A 279 -0.15 5.18 -11.06
C ILE A 279 -0.38 3.73 -10.64
N LEU A 280 0.50 2.82 -11.07
CA LEU A 280 0.39 1.38 -10.76
C LEU A 280 0.86 1.01 -9.36
N GLY A 281 1.86 1.70 -8.81
CA GLY A 281 2.51 1.35 -7.55
C GLY A 281 1.54 1.05 -6.40
N PRO A 282 0.55 1.92 -6.12
CA PRO A 282 -0.42 1.66 -5.06
C PRO A 282 -1.27 0.38 -5.27
N LEU A 283 -1.67 0.08 -6.50
CA LEU A 283 -2.40 -1.15 -6.82
C LEU A 283 -1.50 -2.38 -6.64
N LEU A 284 -0.28 -2.30 -7.17
CA LEU A 284 0.70 -3.38 -7.09
C LEU A 284 1.10 -3.69 -5.65
N PHE A 285 1.22 -2.66 -4.81
CA PHE A 285 1.44 -2.83 -3.37
C PHE A 285 0.28 -3.59 -2.70
N ASN A 286 -0.96 -3.19 -2.96
CA ASN A 286 -2.13 -3.90 -2.41
C ASN A 286 -2.18 -5.37 -2.84
N LEU A 287 -1.81 -5.68 -4.09
CA LEU A 287 -1.73 -7.07 -4.59
C LEU A 287 -0.57 -7.85 -3.96
N TYR A 288 0.53 -7.19 -3.63
CA TYR A 288 1.67 -7.80 -2.94
C TYR A 288 1.29 -8.29 -1.54
N ILE A 289 0.55 -7.47 -0.78
CA ILE A 289 0.13 -7.78 0.59
C ILE A 289 -1.18 -8.57 0.68
N LEU A 290 -1.79 -8.92 -0.45
CA LEU A 290 -3.06 -9.63 -0.51
C LEU A 290 -3.12 -10.91 0.37
N PRO A 291 -2.04 -11.73 0.46
CA PRO A 291 -2.05 -12.93 1.30
C PRO A 291 -2.20 -12.68 2.81
N LEU A 292 -1.85 -11.47 3.31
CA LEU A 292 -2.02 -11.14 4.73
C LEU A 292 -3.46 -11.35 5.21
N GLY A 293 -4.44 -10.98 4.38
CA GLY A 293 -5.85 -11.19 4.69
C GLY A 293 -6.20 -12.65 4.98
N ALA A 294 -5.57 -13.60 4.29
CA ALA A 294 -5.77 -15.02 4.51
C ALA A 294 -5.19 -15.49 5.86
N ILE A 295 -4.08 -14.90 6.31
CA ILE A 295 -3.48 -15.18 7.62
C ILE A 295 -4.44 -14.75 8.73
N PHE A 296 -4.96 -13.52 8.66
CA PHE A 296 -5.89 -13.01 9.66
C PHE A 296 -7.17 -13.85 9.75
N ARG A 297 -7.77 -14.17 8.60
CA ARG A 297 -8.98 -15.01 8.53
C ARG A 297 -8.75 -16.41 9.10
N ARG A 298 -7.59 -17.01 8.84
CA ARG A 298 -7.24 -18.35 9.37
C ARG A 298 -7.24 -18.40 10.90
N HIS A 299 -6.78 -17.32 11.53
CA HIS A 299 -6.77 -17.20 12.99
C HIS A 299 -8.07 -16.63 13.57
N ALA A 300 -9.08 -16.37 12.73
CA ALA A 300 -10.33 -15.70 13.11
C ALA A 300 -10.09 -14.36 13.83
N VAL A 301 -9.04 -13.63 13.41
CA VAL A 301 -8.71 -12.30 13.92
C VAL A 301 -9.26 -11.24 12.97
N SER A 302 -9.96 -10.25 13.53
CA SER A 302 -10.47 -9.14 12.74
C SER A 302 -9.37 -8.16 12.37
N TYR A 303 -9.47 -7.58 11.18
CA TYR A 303 -8.44 -6.68 10.67
C TYR A 303 -9.04 -5.68 9.68
N HIS A 304 -8.31 -4.59 9.48
CA HIS A 304 -8.59 -3.63 8.42
C HIS A 304 -7.27 -3.05 7.92
N LEU A 305 -7.09 -3.04 6.60
CA LEU A 305 -5.89 -2.54 5.95
C LEU A 305 -6.18 -1.19 5.29
N TYR A 306 -5.21 -0.28 5.38
CA TYR A 306 -5.22 0.96 4.61
C TYR A 306 -3.82 1.20 4.07
N ALA A 307 -3.59 0.82 2.81
CA ALA A 307 -2.24 0.85 2.24
C ALA A 307 -1.30 -0.02 3.07
N ASP A 308 -0.18 0.55 3.54
CA ASP A 308 0.82 -0.06 4.41
C ASP A 308 0.44 -0.08 5.89
N ASP A 309 -0.60 0.66 6.30
CA ASP A 309 -1.12 0.63 7.67
C ASP A 309 -2.01 -0.62 7.85
N CYS A 310 -1.68 -1.45 8.85
CA CYS A 310 -2.45 -2.65 9.18
C CYS A 310 -3.01 -2.54 10.60
N GLN A 311 -4.34 -2.61 10.71
CA GLN A 311 -5.06 -2.60 11.99
C GLN A 311 -5.57 -4.00 12.27
N ILE A 312 -5.23 -4.54 13.43
CA ILE A 312 -5.68 -5.86 13.88
C ILE A 312 -6.45 -5.65 15.17
N TYR A 313 -7.65 -6.22 15.28
CA TYR A 313 -8.44 -6.10 16.50
C TYR A 313 -9.05 -7.43 16.89
N PHE A 314 -9.01 -7.71 18.20
CA PHE A 314 -9.40 -8.99 18.76
C PHE A 314 -10.20 -8.79 20.04
N SER A 315 -11.42 -9.33 20.03
CA SER A 315 -12.33 -9.28 21.16
C SER A 315 -12.11 -10.49 22.07
N PHE A 316 -12.02 -10.27 23.37
CA PHE A 316 -11.71 -11.30 24.36
C PHE A 316 -12.38 -11.02 25.70
N LYS A 317 -12.56 -12.05 26.51
CA LYS A 317 -12.87 -11.93 27.94
C LYS A 317 -11.59 -12.04 28.76
N PRO A 318 -11.49 -11.45 29.96
CA PRO A 318 -10.27 -11.52 30.78
C PRO A 318 -9.82 -12.94 31.14
N THR A 319 -10.74 -13.91 31.08
CA THR A 319 -10.47 -15.33 31.33
C THR A 319 -10.03 -16.10 30.08
N GLN A 320 -10.11 -15.50 28.88
CA GLN A 320 -9.72 -16.14 27.63
C GLN A 320 -8.22 -15.95 27.36
N SER A 321 -7.61 -16.97 26.77
CA SER A 321 -6.22 -16.91 26.32
C SER A 321 -6.07 -16.00 25.10
N MET A 322 -4.99 -15.22 25.09
CA MET A 322 -4.58 -14.38 23.95
C MET A 322 -3.69 -15.14 22.96
N GLN A 323 -3.53 -16.46 23.11
CA GLN A 323 -2.67 -17.28 22.25
C GLN A 323 -3.02 -17.16 20.77
N VAL A 324 -4.30 -17.12 20.43
CA VAL A 324 -4.77 -16.95 19.03
C VAL A 324 -4.23 -15.66 18.42
N LEU A 325 -4.24 -14.56 19.19
CA LEU A 325 -3.71 -13.29 18.73
C LEU A 325 -2.18 -13.34 18.61
N SER A 326 -1.50 -13.97 19.57
CA SER A 326 -0.04 -14.17 19.52
C SER A 326 0.39 -14.97 18.30
N ASP A 327 -0.22 -16.14 18.08
CA ASP A 327 0.07 -17.02 16.93
C ASP A 327 -0.22 -16.32 15.60
N CYS A 328 -1.24 -15.46 15.57
CA CYS A 328 -1.54 -14.62 14.42
C CYS A 328 -0.42 -13.62 14.14
N ILE A 329 0.02 -12.88 15.16
CA ILE A 329 1.10 -11.89 15.03
C ILE A 329 2.41 -12.56 14.63
N ASP A 330 2.73 -13.72 15.19
CA ASP A 330 3.95 -14.46 14.86
C ASP A 330 3.94 -14.91 13.39
N ASN A 331 2.83 -15.45 12.90
CA ASN A 331 2.69 -15.81 11.49
C ASN A 331 2.73 -14.58 10.57
N VAL A 332 2.19 -13.43 10.99
CA VAL A 332 2.29 -12.18 10.24
C VAL A 332 3.73 -11.71 10.16
N LYS A 333 4.48 -11.74 11.27
CA LYS A 333 5.90 -11.34 11.30
C LYS A 333 6.75 -12.23 10.40
N LEU A 334 6.57 -13.55 10.48
CA LEU A 334 7.24 -14.51 9.61
C LEU A 334 6.91 -14.25 8.14
N TRP A 335 5.63 -14.08 7.81
CA TRP A 335 5.21 -13.80 6.43
C TRP A 335 5.78 -12.47 5.92
N LEU A 336 5.78 -11.41 6.73
CA LEU A 336 6.35 -10.12 6.35
C LEU A 336 7.84 -10.29 6.03
N ALA A 337 8.60 -10.99 6.88
CA ALA A 337 10.01 -11.27 6.67
C ALA A 337 10.27 -12.06 5.38
N ASP A 338 9.49 -13.13 5.13
CA ASP A 338 9.59 -13.96 3.91
C ASP A 338 9.25 -13.19 2.63
N ASN A 339 8.47 -12.11 2.73
CA ASN A 339 8.11 -11.24 1.62
C ASN A 339 8.89 -9.91 1.65
N PHE A 340 10.05 -9.86 2.33
CA PHE A 340 10.95 -8.70 2.42
C PHE A 340 10.29 -7.41 2.93
N LEU A 341 9.22 -7.52 3.71
CA LEU A 341 8.57 -6.40 4.38
C LEU A 341 9.04 -6.33 5.83
N HIS A 342 9.39 -5.12 6.28
CA HIS A 342 9.93 -4.92 7.62
C HIS A 342 8.90 -4.24 8.54
N LEU A 343 8.47 -4.94 9.59
CA LEU A 343 7.61 -4.37 10.63
C LEU A 343 8.41 -3.35 11.47
N ASN A 344 7.81 -2.17 11.71
CA ASN A 344 8.39 -1.14 12.54
C ASN A 344 7.92 -1.30 13.99
N ASP A 345 8.61 -2.12 14.77
CA ASP A 345 8.23 -2.38 16.17
C ASP A 345 8.14 -1.11 17.01
N SER A 346 9.01 -0.12 16.75
CA SER A 346 9.02 1.16 17.49
C SER A 346 7.79 2.06 17.22
N LYS A 347 7.07 1.80 16.13
CA LYS A 347 5.86 2.54 15.74
C LYS A 347 4.60 1.70 15.85
N THR A 348 4.72 0.42 16.16
CA THR A 348 3.58 -0.43 16.43
C THR A 348 2.95 0.01 17.75
N GLU A 349 1.65 0.28 17.73
CA GLU A 349 0.90 0.74 18.89
C GLU A 349 -0.14 -0.31 19.31
N VAL A 350 -0.37 -0.42 20.62
CA VAL A 350 -1.38 -1.32 21.20
C VAL A 350 -2.33 -0.49 22.05
N ILE A 351 -3.62 -0.64 21.79
CA ILE A 351 -4.70 0.03 22.52
C ILE A 351 -5.65 -1.03 23.06
N VAL A 352 -6.01 -0.94 24.34
CA VAL A 352 -6.97 -1.85 24.98
C VAL A 352 -8.23 -1.08 25.33
N PHE A 353 -9.37 -1.56 24.84
CA PHE A 353 -10.70 -1.05 25.14
C PHE A 353 -11.40 -1.98 26.12
N ASN A 354 -12.06 -1.41 27.12
CA ASN A 354 -12.79 -2.14 28.15
C ASN A 354 -14.28 -1.83 28.05
N PRO A 355 -15.16 -2.80 28.33
CA PRO A 355 -16.60 -2.56 28.38
C PRO A 355 -16.89 -1.56 29.50
N HIS A 356 -17.86 -0.66 29.29
CA HIS A 356 -18.29 0.26 30.34
C HIS A 356 -18.80 -0.55 31.54
N SER A 357 -18.21 -0.34 32.72
CA SER A 357 -18.79 -0.81 33.96
C SER A 357 -20.09 -0.05 34.19
N ILE A 358 -21.23 -0.67 33.92
CA ILE A 358 -22.52 -0.19 34.42
C ILE A 358 -22.39 -0.21 35.95
N PRO A 359 -22.46 0.94 36.64
CA PRO A 359 -22.50 0.93 38.10
C PRO A 359 -23.67 0.06 38.52
N ALA A 360 -23.41 -0.95 39.35
CA ALA A 360 -24.48 -1.76 39.93
C ALA A 360 -25.40 -0.81 40.73
N THR A 361 -26.59 -0.57 40.20
CA THR A 361 -27.66 0.19 40.88
C THR A 361 -28.34 -0.65 41.94
#